data_AF-A0A7C5UJT6-F1
#
_entry.id   AF-A0A7C5UJT6-F1
#
_cell.length_a   1.000
_cell.length_b   1.000
_cell.length_c   1.000
_cell.angle_alpha   90.00
_cell.angle_beta   90.00
_cell.angle_gamma   90.00
#
_symmetry.space_group_name_H-M   'P 1'
#
loop_
_entity.id
_entity.type
_entity.pdbx_description
1 polymer ?
#
loop_
_entity_poly.entity_id
_entity_poly.type
_entity_poly.pdbx_seq_one_letter_code
_entity_poly.pdbx_strand_id
1 'polypeptide(L)'
;MKRAVSQAEEKLLEPVKSEYQPQINSSQLFPLPELGSNPQMVSLPKRFVLKNGIRLLVRENHYVPMVSVRAGFPGGVRFENDENNGIFNLIAEMLTEGTKTMTSNQIHRQIESLAGSITGFSGRNSFGLTMTVQC
;
A
#
# COMPACT_ATOMS: atom_id res chain seq x y z
N MET A 1 -37.09 29.22 -29.42
CA MET A 1 -35.95 28.31 -29.68
C MET A 1 -35.80 27.30 -28.54
N LYS A 2 -36.81 26.45 -28.31
CA LYS A 2 -36.88 25.52 -27.15
C LYS A 2 -37.64 24.21 -27.49
N ARG A 3 -37.32 23.55 -28.61
CA ARG A 3 -38.02 22.30 -29.00
C ARG A 3 -37.17 21.23 -29.70
N ALA A 4 -35.84 21.29 -29.62
CA ALA A 4 -34.97 20.36 -30.37
C ALA A 4 -33.91 19.61 -29.55
N VAL A 5 -33.94 19.66 -28.21
CA VAL A 5 -32.97 18.91 -27.35
C VAL A 5 -33.64 17.77 -26.57
N SER A 6 -34.97 17.62 -26.67
CA SER A 6 -35.73 16.67 -25.85
C SER A 6 -35.89 15.26 -26.44
N GLN A 7 -35.31 14.96 -27.61
CA GLN A 7 -35.47 13.63 -28.25
C GLN A 7 -34.15 12.90 -28.53
N ALA A 8 -33.04 13.34 -27.92
CA ALA A 8 -31.73 12.69 -28.10
C ALA A 8 -31.29 11.81 -26.91
N GLU A 9 -32.05 11.76 -25.80
CA GLU A 9 -31.63 11.07 -24.57
C GLU A 9 -32.35 9.73 -24.29
N GLU A 10 -33.17 9.22 -25.21
CA GLU A 10 -33.92 7.97 -25.02
C GLU A 10 -33.46 6.83 -25.96
N LYS A 11 -32.14 6.72 -26.20
CA LYS A 11 -31.58 5.60 -26.97
C LYS A 11 -30.19 5.14 -26.50
N LEU A 12 -29.95 5.10 -25.20
CA LEU A 12 -28.65 4.65 -24.68
C LEU A 12 -28.76 3.85 -23.37
N LEU A 13 -29.68 2.87 -23.33
CA LEU A 13 -29.67 1.81 -22.33
C LEU A 13 -30.13 0.49 -22.98
N GLU A 14 -29.26 -0.13 -23.77
CA GLU A 14 -29.32 -1.58 -23.95
C GLU A 14 -28.12 -2.21 -23.20
N PRO A 15 -28.35 -3.22 -22.34
CA PRO A 15 -27.26 -3.88 -21.64
C PRO A 15 -26.47 -4.72 -22.64
N VAL A 16 -25.23 -4.33 -22.91
CA VAL A 16 -24.25 -5.17 -23.59
C VAL A 16 -23.97 -6.39 -22.70
N LYS A 17 -24.70 -7.49 -22.94
CA LYS A 17 -24.33 -8.81 -22.45
C LYS A 17 -23.12 -9.28 -23.26
N SER A 18 -21.93 -8.84 -22.86
CA SER A 18 -20.69 -9.37 -23.42
C SER A 18 -20.36 -10.67 -22.71
N GLU A 19 -20.75 -11.79 -23.31
CA GLU A 19 -20.26 -13.12 -22.96
C GLU A 19 -18.84 -13.25 -23.51
N TYR A 20 -17.85 -12.93 -22.68
CA TYR A 20 -16.44 -13.12 -23.01
C TYR A 20 -16.07 -14.59 -22.74
N GLN A 21 -16.09 -15.44 -23.77
CA GLN A 21 -15.35 -16.72 -23.75
C GLN A 21 -14.03 -16.56 -24.53
N PRO A 22 -12.87 -16.53 -23.86
CA PRO A 22 -11.60 -16.56 -24.57
C PRO A 22 -11.40 -17.95 -25.17
N GLN A 23 -11.30 -18.03 -26.49
CA GLN A 23 -10.91 -19.24 -27.23
C GLN A 23 -9.40 -19.45 -27.07
N ILE A 24 -8.96 -19.84 -25.87
CA ILE A 24 -7.56 -20.16 -25.62
C ILE A 24 -7.28 -21.55 -26.21
N ASN A 25 -6.65 -21.57 -27.39
CA ASN A 25 -6.12 -22.80 -27.95
C ASN A 25 -4.92 -23.24 -27.10
N SER A 26 -5.03 -24.39 -26.45
CA SER A 26 -4.01 -24.97 -25.57
C SER A 26 -2.65 -25.20 -26.25
N SER A 27 -2.61 -25.21 -27.60
CA SER A 27 -1.37 -25.42 -28.36
C SER A 27 -0.49 -24.17 -28.50
N GLN A 28 -0.93 -22.99 -28.06
CA GLN A 28 -0.16 -21.73 -28.13
C GLN A 28 0.24 -21.21 -26.74
N LEU A 29 0.03 -22.00 -25.70
CA LEU A 29 0.54 -21.69 -24.38
C LEU A 29 2.07 -21.81 -24.42
N PHE A 30 2.77 -20.68 -24.32
CA PHE A 30 4.19 -20.68 -24.02
C PHE A 30 4.42 -21.53 -22.75
N PRO A 31 5.36 -22.48 -22.76
CA PRO A 31 5.68 -23.22 -21.55
C PRO A 31 6.01 -22.20 -20.46
N LEU A 32 5.27 -22.24 -19.35
CA LEU A 32 5.66 -21.48 -18.18
C LEU A 32 7.08 -21.92 -17.82
N PRO A 33 8.02 -21.01 -17.59
CA PRO A 33 9.33 -21.39 -17.10
C PRO A 33 9.10 -22.22 -15.84
N GLU A 34 9.57 -23.47 -15.86
CA GLU A 34 9.47 -24.34 -14.69
C GLU A 34 10.12 -23.59 -13.54
N LEU A 35 9.33 -23.26 -12.51
CA LEU A 35 9.90 -22.72 -11.28
C LEU A 35 10.96 -23.73 -10.83
N GLY A 36 12.23 -23.33 -10.91
CA GLY A 36 13.35 -24.17 -10.56
C GLY A 36 13.07 -24.91 -9.25
N SER A 37 13.43 -26.20 -9.22
CA SER A 37 13.01 -27.24 -8.26
C SER A 37 13.41 -27.03 -6.80
N ASN A 38 13.65 -25.79 -6.38
CA ASN A 38 13.64 -25.42 -4.98
C ASN A 38 12.37 -24.61 -4.72
N PRO A 39 11.26 -25.23 -4.26
CA PRO A 39 10.16 -24.48 -3.67
C PRO A 39 10.72 -23.79 -2.43
N GLN A 40 11.28 -22.60 -2.64
CA GLN A 40 11.65 -21.68 -1.59
C GLN A 40 10.44 -21.61 -0.66
N MET A 41 10.61 -22.07 0.58
CA MET A 41 9.58 -22.11 1.60
C MET A 41 9.21 -20.67 2.00
N VAL A 42 8.54 -19.95 1.11
CA VAL A 42 8.02 -18.62 1.38
C VAL A 42 6.79 -18.82 2.23
N SER A 43 6.91 -18.52 3.53
CA SER A 43 5.77 -18.58 4.43
C SER A 43 4.69 -17.61 3.97
N LEU A 44 3.43 -18.05 3.97
CA LEU A 44 2.30 -17.18 3.68
C LEU A 44 2.17 -16.14 4.81
N PRO A 45 1.76 -14.90 4.50
CA PRO A 45 1.53 -13.88 5.53
C PRO A 45 0.49 -14.33 6.55
N LYS A 46 0.84 -14.25 7.83
CA LYS A 46 -0.07 -14.49 8.95
C LYS A 46 -0.74 -13.18 9.35
N ARG A 47 -2.05 -13.22 9.56
CA ARG A 47 -2.86 -12.07 9.98
C ARG A 47 -3.22 -12.19 11.46
N PHE A 48 -2.96 -11.12 12.20
CA PHE A 48 -3.35 -10.96 13.60
C PHE A 48 -4.21 -9.71 13.76
N VAL A 49 -5.14 -9.75 14.70
CA VAL A 49 -5.90 -8.57 15.14
C VAL A 49 -5.54 -8.35 16.60
N LEU A 50 -4.91 -7.22 16.89
CA LEU A 50 -4.53 -6.83 18.24
C LEU A 50 -5.77 -6.44 19.05
N LYS A 51 -5.66 -6.43 20.38
CA LYS A 51 -6.77 -6.06 21.30
C LYS A 51 -7.33 -4.66 21.03
N ASN A 52 -6.50 -3.76 20.49
CA ASN A 52 -6.87 -2.39 20.12
C ASN A 52 -7.45 -2.27 18.68
N GLY A 53 -7.67 -3.38 17.97
CA GLY A 53 -8.25 -3.40 16.63
C GLY A 53 -7.26 -3.21 15.47
N ILE A 54 -5.97 -2.97 15.76
CA ILE A 54 -4.94 -2.87 14.72
C ILE A 54 -4.75 -4.24 14.06
N ARG A 55 -4.73 -4.24 12.73
CA ARG A 55 -4.43 -5.42 11.91
C ARG A 55 -2.92 -5.49 11.69
N LEU A 56 -2.31 -6.59 12.12
CA LEU A 56 -0.91 -6.88 11.93
C LEU A 56 -0.75 -8.03 10.92
N LEU A 57 0.04 -7.78 9.88
CA LEU A 57 0.41 -8.78 8.88
C LEU A 57 1.90 -9.09 9.04
N VAL A 58 2.23 -10.35 9.28
CA VAL A 58 3.62 -10.79 9.47
C VAL A 58 3.96 -11.84 8.44
N ARG A 59 5.05 -11.62 7.71
CA ARG A 59 5.64 -12.62 6.82
C ARG A 59 7.08 -12.82 7.22
N GLU A 60 7.42 -14.04 7.60
CA GLU A 60 8.76 -14.41 8.03
C GLU A 60 9.53 -14.98 6.84
N ASN A 61 10.72 -14.44 6.60
CA ASN A 61 11.62 -14.90 5.56
C ASN A 61 13.07 -14.84 6.08
N HIS A 62 13.66 -16.00 6.36
CA HIS A 62 15.04 -16.11 6.86
C HIS A 62 16.11 -16.09 5.76
N TYR A 63 15.73 -16.00 4.49
CA TYR A 63 16.68 -15.93 3.38
C TYR A 63 17.41 -14.58 3.32
N VAL A 64 16.74 -13.51 3.75
CA VAL A 64 17.29 -12.15 3.74
C VAL A 64 17.35 -11.64 5.19
N PRO A 65 18.53 -11.25 5.71
CA PRO A 65 18.67 -10.67 7.05
C PRO A 65 18.20 -9.21 7.05
N MET A 66 16.90 -9.00 6.79
CA MET A 66 16.29 -7.69 6.72
C MET A 66 14.94 -7.72 7.40
N VAL A 67 14.67 -6.68 8.18
CA VAL A 67 13.34 -6.43 8.75
C VAL A 67 12.78 -5.18 8.12
N SER A 68 11.57 -5.29 7.57
CA SER A 68 10.81 -4.15 7.04
C SER A 68 9.48 -4.04 7.77
N VAL A 69 9.20 -2.85 8.29
CA VAL A 69 7.96 -2.52 8.98
C VAL A 69 7.30 -1.37 8.25
N ARG A 70 6.00 -1.50 8.01
CA ARG A 70 5.17 -0.41 7.48
C ARG A 70 3.93 -0.25 8.33
N ALA A 71 3.77 0.94 8.87
CA ALA A 71 2.56 1.37 9.56
C ALA A 71 1.80 2.34 8.65
N GLY A 72 0.51 2.07 8.42
CA GLY A 72 -0.33 2.89 7.56
C GLY A 72 -1.68 3.14 8.20
N PHE A 73 -2.14 4.38 8.12
CA PHE A 73 -3.41 4.86 8.65
C PHE A 73 -4.23 5.50 7.53
N PRO A 74 -5.57 5.47 7.62
CA PRO A 74 -6.42 6.20 6.69
C PRO A 74 -6.18 7.71 6.84
N GLY A 75 -6.03 8.42 5.74
CA GLY A 75 -5.75 9.87 5.72
C GLY A 75 -5.20 10.30 4.37
N GLY A 76 -4.30 11.29 4.35
CA GLY A 76 -3.73 11.81 3.11
C GLY A 76 -4.63 12.83 2.41
N VAL A 77 -4.25 13.22 1.19
CA VAL A 77 -4.79 14.41 0.50
C VAL A 77 -6.32 14.41 0.36
N ARG A 78 -6.97 13.23 0.26
CA ARG A 78 -8.44 13.13 0.17
C ARG A 78 -9.17 13.61 1.44
N PHE A 79 -8.49 13.64 2.57
CA PHE A 79 -9.03 14.09 3.85
C PHE A 79 -8.62 15.54 4.17
N GLU A 80 -7.93 16.21 3.24
CA GLU A 80 -7.54 17.62 3.34
C GLU A 80 -8.59 18.52 2.68
N ASN A 81 -8.59 19.78 3.08
CA ASN A 81 -9.37 20.86 2.48
C ASN A 81 -8.43 22.02 2.10
N ASP A 82 -8.98 23.08 1.50
CA ASP A 82 -8.16 24.22 1.04
C ASP A 82 -7.43 24.94 2.19
N GLU A 83 -7.92 24.84 3.43
CA GLU A 83 -7.32 25.48 4.60
C GLU A 83 -6.17 24.66 5.23
N ASN A 84 -6.17 23.34 5.04
CA ASN A 84 -5.21 22.42 5.68
C ASN A 84 -4.46 21.52 4.69
N ASN A 85 -4.43 21.90 3.41
CA ASN A 85 -3.71 21.18 2.38
C ASN A 85 -2.24 20.97 2.77
N GLY A 86 -1.76 19.73 2.66
CA GLY A 86 -0.43 19.32 3.05
C GLY A 86 -0.28 18.90 4.52
N ILE A 87 -1.33 18.96 5.34
CA ILE A 87 -1.25 18.58 6.76
C ILE A 87 -0.83 17.11 6.95
N PHE A 88 -1.25 16.18 6.10
CA PHE A 88 -0.82 14.79 6.26
C PHE A 88 0.63 14.58 5.84
N ASN A 89 1.14 15.37 4.89
CA ASN A 89 2.56 15.36 4.57
C ASN A 89 3.39 15.86 5.77
N LEU A 90 2.97 16.99 6.35
CA LEU A 90 3.61 17.54 7.55
C LEU A 90 3.55 16.55 8.72
N ILE A 91 2.39 15.95 8.99
CA ILE A 91 2.25 14.93 10.05
C ILE A 91 3.20 13.76 9.79
N ALA A 92 3.29 13.27 8.56
CA ALA A 92 4.16 12.14 8.22
C ALA A 92 5.64 12.47 8.49
N GLU A 93 6.10 13.67 8.15
CA GLU A 93 7.46 14.14 8.48
C GLU A 93 7.66 14.27 9.99
N MET A 94 6.65 14.76 10.73
CA MET A 94 6.72 14.91 12.18
C MET A 94 6.75 13.59 12.95
N LEU A 95 6.33 12.45 12.35
CA LEU A 95 6.39 11.14 13.01
C LEU A 95 7.83 10.72 13.35
N THR A 96 8.83 11.24 12.64
CA THR A 96 10.26 10.92 12.87
C THR A 96 10.97 11.97 13.73
N GLU A 97 10.34 13.11 14.03
CA GLU A 97 10.98 14.23 14.74
C GLU A 97 10.92 14.14 16.27
N GLY A 98 10.44 13.02 16.80
CA GLY A 98 10.49 12.73 18.22
C GLY A 98 9.17 12.25 18.79
N THR A 99 9.25 11.73 20.01
CA THR A 99 8.13 11.26 20.80
C THR A 99 8.25 11.83 22.21
N LYS A 100 7.24 11.56 23.06
CA LYS A 100 7.29 11.96 24.48
C LYS A 100 8.49 11.36 25.23
N THR A 101 9.04 10.26 24.74
CA THR A 101 10.10 9.50 25.43
C THR A 101 11.44 9.54 24.70
N MET A 102 11.50 9.94 23.43
CA MET A 102 12.71 9.94 22.61
C MET A 102 12.79 11.18 21.73
N THR A 103 13.95 11.80 21.64
CA THR A 103 14.20 12.93 20.73
C THR A 103 14.44 12.46 19.29
N SER A 104 14.23 13.33 18.30
CA SER A 104 14.58 13.07 16.88
C SER A 104 15.98 12.48 16.73
N ASN A 105 16.98 13.09 17.38
CA ASN A 105 18.37 12.63 17.35
C ASN A 105 18.55 11.21 17.90
N GLN A 106 17.81 10.83 18.94
CA GLN A 106 17.89 9.47 19.50
C GLN A 106 17.28 8.44 18.56
N ILE A 107 16.14 8.76 17.93
CA ILE A 107 15.48 7.88 16.95
C ILE A 107 16.43 7.64 15.77
N HIS A 108 16.95 8.71 15.16
CA HIS A 108 17.84 8.61 14.02
C HIS A 108 19.12 7.82 14.33
N ARG A 109 19.78 8.09 15.48
CA ARG A 109 21.00 7.35 15.88
C ARG A 109 20.76 5.85 16.08
N GLN A 110 19.62 5.47 16.66
CA GLN A 110 19.30 4.05 16.86
C GLN A 110 19.09 3.34 15.53
N ILE A 111 18.35 3.96 14.61
CA ILE A 111 18.09 3.37 13.28
C ILE A 111 19.36 3.32 12.44
N GLU A 112 20.18 4.39 12.47
CA GLU A 112 21.46 4.44 11.78
C GLU A 112 22.45 3.39 12.30
N SER A 113 22.46 3.14 13.62
CA SER A 113 23.31 2.10 14.23
C SER A 113 22.98 0.69 13.75
N LEU A 114 21.77 0.48 13.23
CA LEU A 114 21.28 -0.78 12.64
C LEU A 114 21.37 -0.77 11.11
N ALA A 115 22.17 0.14 10.53
CA ALA A 115 22.26 0.36 9.08
C ALA A 115 20.87 0.48 8.41
N GLY A 116 19.93 1.11 9.11
CA GLY A 116 18.55 1.21 8.70
C GLY A 116 18.13 2.61 8.26
N SER A 117 16.88 2.71 7.85
CA SER A 117 16.20 3.96 7.55
C SER A 117 14.77 3.95 8.07
N ILE A 118 14.29 5.13 8.45
CA ILE A 118 12.92 5.37 8.93
C ILE A 118 12.40 6.63 8.26
N THR A 119 11.23 6.55 7.62
CA THR A 119 10.65 7.70 6.90
C THR A 119 9.13 7.71 6.99
N GLY A 120 8.56 8.91 7.11
CA GLY A 120 7.14 9.14 6.93
C GLY A 120 6.73 9.05 5.46
N PHE A 121 5.47 8.69 5.21
CA PHE A 121 4.86 8.81 3.88
C PHE A 121 3.45 9.37 3.97
N SER A 122 3.03 10.10 2.95
CA SER A 122 1.65 10.54 2.74
C SER A 122 1.23 10.23 1.30
N GLY A 123 -0.01 9.79 1.12
CA GLY A 123 -0.60 9.42 -0.16
C GLY A 123 -1.98 10.06 -0.34
N ARG A 124 -2.77 9.53 -1.29
CA ARG A 124 -4.11 10.07 -1.57
C ARG A 124 -5.12 9.73 -0.47
N ASN A 125 -5.05 8.53 0.09
CA ASN A 125 -6.02 7.96 1.03
C ASN A 125 -5.36 7.26 2.23
N SER A 126 -4.04 7.42 2.37
CA SER A 126 -3.28 6.85 3.48
C SER A 126 -2.07 7.70 3.79
N PHE A 127 -1.60 7.62 5.03
CA PHE A 127 -0.32 8.16 5.48
C PHE A 127 0.27 7.23 6.55
N GLY A 128 1.54 7.40 6.90
CA GLY A 128 2.15 6.63 7.97
C GLY A 128 3.66 6.63 7.89
N LEU A 129 4.28 5.50 8.24
CA LEU A 129 5.72 5.37 8.40
C LEU A 129 6.21 4.04 7.84
N THR A 130 7.38 4.06 7.21
CA THR A 130 8.10 2.89 6.75
C THR A 130 9.47 2.85 7.41
N MET A 131 9.88 1.67 7.83
CA MET A 131 11.18 1.43 8.44
C MET A 131 11.79 0.17 7.84
N THR A 132 13.07 0.24 7.55
CA THR A 132 13.86 -0.91 7.09
C THR A 132 15.17 -0.93 7.84
N VAL A 133 15.54 -2.09 8.39
CA VAL A 133 16.84 -2.30 9.03
C VAL A 133 17.48 -3.56 8.46
N GLN A 134 18.79 -3.52 8.31
CA GLN A 134 19.58 -4.68 7.92
C GLN A 134 20.16 -5.30 9.19
N CYS A 135 19.96 -6.60 9.37
CA CYS A 135 20.47 -7.33 10.53
C CYS A 135 21.87 -7.89 10.26
#